data_AF-A0A0F9ZJE2-F1
#
_entry.id   AF-A0A0F9ZJE2-F1
#
_cell.length_a   1.000
_cell.length_b   1.000
_cell.length_c   1.000
_cell.angle_alpha   90.00
_cell.angle_beta   90.00
_cell.angle_gamma   90.00
#
_symmetry.space_group_name_H-M   'P 1'
#
loop_
_entity.id
_entity.type
_entity.pdbx_description
1 polymer ?
#
loop_
_entity_poly.entity_id
_entity_poly.type
_entity_poly.pdbx_seq_one_letter_code
_entity_poly.pdbx_strand_id
1 'polypeptide(L)'
;MQKNKKINKISASAVNKIPVFKNEDEERDFWANHSILDFPDDFKEVNLDFSNLKPSTRPITVRLPIFLVEDLKILANKKDVPYQSLMKVFLAEKVRQEFKASYQ
;
A
#
# COMPACT_ATOMS: atom_id res chain seq x y z
N MET A 1 -38.98 58.03 6.19
CA MET A 1 -39.48 56.67 6.45
C MET A 1 -39.03 55.76 5.32
N GLN A 2 -38.02 54.92 5.54
CA GLN A 2 -37.72 53.77 4.67
C GLN A 2 -36.94 52.76 5.53
N LYS A 3 -37.68 51.86 6.19
CA LYS A 3 -37.14 50.62 6.75
C LYS A 3 -38.02 49.52 6.19
N ASN A 4 -37.42 48.58 5.47
CA ASN A 4 -37.64 47.14 5.62
C ASN A 4 -36.68 46.42 4.67
N LYS A 5 -35.60 45.83 5.18
CA LYS A 5 -35.52 44.50 5.83
C LYS A 5 -35.05 43.45 4.81
N LYS A 6 -33.74 43.44 4.54
CA LYS A 6 -33.06 42.26 3.99
C LYS A 6 -32.96 41.25 5.12
N ILE A 7 -33.76 40.19 5.04
CA ILE A 7 -33.52 38.95 5.76
C ILE A 7 -33.10 37.95 4.69
N ASN A 8 -31.96 37.28 4.92
CA ASN A 8 -31.54 35.97 4.38
C ASN A 8 -30.01 35.90 4.49
N LYS A 9 -29.35 34.83 4.96
CA LYS A 9 -29.78 33.50 5.38
C LYS A 9 -28.52 32.80 5.95
N ILE A 10 -28.66 32.17 7.11
CA ILE A 10 -28.07 30.89 7.59
C ILE A 10 -26.57 30.59 7.35
N SER A 11 -25.91 30.31 8.48
CA SER A 11 -24.61 29.68 8.73
C SER A 11 -24.18 28.59 7.74
N ALA A 12 -22.93 28.66 7.27
CA ALA A 12 -22.23 27.56 6.62
C ALA A 12 -20.86 27.38 7.30
N SER A 13 -20.55 26.14 7.67
CA SER A 13 -19.29 25.65 8.22
C SER A 13 -18.12 26.04 7.34
N ALA A 14 -17.07 26.61 7.94
CA ALA A 14 -15.88 27.06 7.25
C ALA A 14 -15.15 25.86 6.60
N VAL A 15 -15.27 25.76 5.28
CA VAL A 15 -14.48 24.84 4.46
C VAL A 15 -13.06 25.37 4.42
N ASN A 16 -12.14 24.71 5.13
CA ASN A 16 -10.72 25.06 5.12
C ASN A 16 -10.11 24.53 3.84
N LYS A 17 -9.53 25.42 3.03
CA LYS A 17 -8.76 25.07 1.84
C LYS A 17 -7.26 25.12 2.15
N ILE A 18 -6.48 24.20 1.58
CA ILE A 18 -5.03 24.18 1.69
C ILE A 18 -4.49 25.48 1.08
N PRO A 19 -3.75 26.30 1.84
CA PRO A 19 -3.21 27.56 1.35
C PRO A 19 -2.09 27.33 0.33
N VAL A 20 -1.88 28.29 -0.57
CA VAL A 20 -0.77 28.27 -1.51
C VAL A 20 0.49 28.78 -0.81
N PHE A 21 1.44 27.89 -0.54
CA PHE A 21 2.70 28.24 0.11
C PHE A 21 3.68 28.88 -0.88
N LYS A 22 4.50 29.82 -0.38
CA LYS A 22 5.54 30.46 -1.18
C LYS A 22 6.89 29.78 -1.03
N ASN A 23 7.10 29.05 0.06
CA ASN A 23 8.35 28.34 0.38
C ASN A 23 8.06 27.00 1.07
N GLU A 24 8.99 26.05 0.95
CA GLU A 24 8.90 24.71 1.55
C GLU A 24 8.90 24.74 3.08
N ASP A 25 9.65 25.68 3.68
CA ASP A 25 9.72 25.83 5.13
C ASP A 25 8.34 26.21 5.74
N GLU A 26 7.58 27.06 5.06
CA GLU A 26 6.23 27.46 5.48
C GLU A 26 5.24 26.29 5.40
N GLU A 27 5.38 25.45 4.37
CA GLU A 27 4.58 24.24 4.20
C GLU A 27 4.86 23.22 5.31
N ARG A 28 6.14 23.02 5.65
CA ARG A 28 6.56 22.11 6.72
C ARG A 28 6.01 22.54 8.08
N ASP A 29 6.13 23.81 8.41
CA ASP A 29 5.60 24.35 9.67
C ASP A 29 4.08 24.29 9.71
N PHE A 30 3.41 24.46 8.57
CA PHE A 30 1.97 24.30 8.46
C PHE A 30 1.53 22.85 8.73
N TRP A 31 2.16 21.85 8.09
CA TRP A 31 1.83 20.43 8.28
C TRP A 31 2.28 19.85 9.63
N ALA A 32 3.26 20.47 10.29
CA ALA A 32 3.60 20.12 11.67
C ALA A 32 2.48 20.47 12.66
N ASN A 33 1.64 21.45 12.32
CA ASN A 33 0.59 21.99 13.20
C ASN A 33 -0.84 21.66 12.72
N HIS A 34 -1.04 21.14 11.51
CA HIS A 34 -2.35 20.85 10.94
C HIS A 34 -2.51 19.37 10.56
N SER A 35 -3.69 18.81 10.81
CA SER A 35 -4.02 17.44 10.43
C SER A 35 -4.54 17.39 9.00
N ILE A 36 -4.15 16.36 8.25
CA ILE A 36 -4.61 16.10 6.87
C ILE A 36 -6.14 15.93 6.82
N LEU A 37 -6.76 15.50 7.92
CA LEU A 37 -8.20 15.31 8.05
C LEU A 37 -9.00 16.62 8.06
N ASP A 38 -8.34 17.76 8.26
CA ASP A 38 -8.99 19.08 8.33
C ASP A 38 -9.26 19.68 6.93
N PHE A 39 -8.77 19.03 5.86
CA PHE A 39 -8.89 19.47 4.46
C PHE A 39 -9.50 18.41 3.53
N PRO A 40 -10.65 17.80 3.86
CA PRO A 40 -11.20 16.67 3.11
C PRO A 40 -11.62 17.03 1.67
N ASP A 41 -12.02 18.27 1.42
CA ASP A 41 -12.51 18.72 0.10
C ASP A 41 -11.39 18.96 -0.93
N ASP A 42 -10.14 19.12 -0.47
CA ASP A 42 -8.99 19.32 -1.36
C ASP A 42 -8.33 18.00 -1.79
N PHE A 43 -8.60 16.91 -1.06
CA PHE A 43 -8.15 15.58 -1.45
C PHE A 43 -9.17 14.91 -2.38
N LYS A 44 -8.69 14.42 -3.51
CA LYS A 44 -9.51 13.61 -4.41
C LYS A 44 -9.58 12.20 -3.86
N GLU A 45 -10.80 11.65 -3.77
CA GLU A 45 -10.99 10.22 -3.54
C GLU A 45 -10.29 9.43 -4.64
N VAL A 46 -9.21 8.74 -4.28
CA VAL A 46 -8.55 7.80 -5.17
C VAL A 46 -9.27 6.46 -5.02
N ASN A 47 -10.04 6.07 -6.04
CA ASN A 47 -10.55 4.70 -6.14
C ASN A 47 -9.38 3.76 -6.43
N LEU A 48 -8.77 3.24 -5.37
CA LEU A 48 -7.69 2.26 -5.46
C LEU A 48 -8.30 0.89 -5.78
N ASP A 49 -8.26 0.50 -7.06
CA ASP A 49 -8.61 -0.86 -7.46
C ASP A 49 -7.45 -1.83 -7.15
N PHE A 50 -7.56 -2.49 -6.00
CA PHE A 50 -6.63 -3.52 -5.56
C PHE A 50 -6.88 -4.89 -6.20
N SER A 51 -7.82 -5.02 -7.16
CA SER A 51 -8.13 -6.29 -7.83
C SER A 51 -6.93 -6.87 -8.60
N ASN A 52 -5.99 -6.02 -9.02
CA ASN A 52 -4.74 -6.41 -9.66
C ASN A 52 -3.60 -6.77 -8.69
N LEU A 53 -3.82 -6.72 -7.36
CA LEU A 53 -2.90 -7.28 -6.37
C LEU A 53 -2.94 -8.82 -6.31
N LYS A 54 -3.55 -9.48 -7.30
CA LYS A 54 -3.51 -10.94 -7.41
C LYS A 54 -2.03 -11.37 -7.44
N PRO A 55 -1.61 -12.34 -6.62
CA PRO A 55 -0.27 -12.90 -6.72
C PRO A 55 -0.13 -13.54 -8.10
N SER A 56 0.40 -12.80 -9.07
CA SER A 56 0.53 -13.26 -10.44
C SER A 56 1.60 -14.35 -10.48
N THR A 57 1.22 -15.57 -10.83
CA THR A 57 2.18 -16.64 -11.08
C THR A 57 2.69 -16.52 -12.51
N ARG A 58 4.02 -16.47 -12.66
CA ARG A 58 4.68 -16.51 -13.98
C ARG A 58 5.37 -17.87 -14.13
N PRO A 59 5.12 -18.63 -15.20
CA PRO A 59 5.85 -19.87 -15.44
C PRO A 59 7.31 -19.54 -15.74
N ILE A 60 8.23 -20.19 -15.03
CA ILE A 60 9.67 -20.04 -15.24
C ILE A 60 10.28 -21.43 -15.49
N THR A 61 11.30 -21.47 -16.34
CA THR A 61 12.14 -22.67 -16.51
C THR A 61 13.44 -22.44 -15.76
N VAL A 62 13.74 -23.30 -14.77
CA VAL A 62 14.97 -23.24 -13.98
C VAL A 62 15.70 -24.55 -14.14
N ARG A 63 17.02 -24.50 -14.36
CA ARG A 63 17.87 -25.70 -14.36
C ARG A 63 18.26 -26.02 -12.93
N LEU A 64 18.00 -27.26 -12.51
CA LEU A 64 18.36 -27.77 -11.20
C LEU A 64 19.20 -29.05 -11.38
N PRO A 65 20.18 -29.31 -10.51
CA PRO A 65 20.87 -30.59 -10.48
C PRO A 65 19.90 -31.74 -10.20
N ILE A 66 20.13 -32.91 -10.81
CA ILE A 66 19.27 -34.10 -10.67
C ILE A 66 19.10 -34.50 -9.19
N PHE A 67 20.21 -34.58 -8.44
CA PHE A 67 20.19 -35.05 -7.05
C PHE A 67 19.26 -34.19 -6.17
N LEU A 68 19.26 -32.87 -6.37
CA LEU A 68 18.43 -31.95 -5.61
C LEU A 68 16.94 -32.16 -5.88
N VAL A 69 16.58 -32.47 -7.13
CA VAL A 69 15.20 -32.77 -7.51
C VAL A 69 14.72 -34.06 -6.86
N GLU A 70 15.59 -35.07 -6.78
CA GLU A 70 15.29 -36.34 -6.09
C GLU A 70 15.09 -36.13 -4.59
N ASP A 71 16.00 -35.41 -3.93
CA ASP A 71 15.89 -35.07 -2.51
C ASP A 71 14.59 -34.30 -2.23
N LEU A 72 14.24 -33.32 -3.07
CA LEU A 72 12.99 -32.57 -2.94
C LEU A 72 11.76 -33.47 -3.08
N LYS A 73 11.78 -34.48 -3.96
CA LYS A 73 10.67 -35.44 -4.09
C LYS A 73 10.53 -36.30 -2.84
N ILE A 74 11.63 -36.78 -2.27
CA ILE A 74 11.63 -37.58 -1.03
C ILE A 74 11.06 -36.74 0.13
N LEU A 75 11.55 -35.50 0.29
CA LEU A 75 11.08 -34.59 1.33
C LEU A 75 9.60 -34.23 1.16
N ALA A 76 9.15 -34.04 -0.08
CA ALA A 76 7.76 -33.71 -0.38
C ALA A 76 6.83 -34.88 -0.07
N ASN A 77 7.22 -36.11 -0.43
CA ASN A 77 6.47 -37.31 -0.07
C ASN A 77 6.37 -37.50 1.45
N LYS A 78 7.47 -37.28 2.19
CA LYS A 78 7.47 -37.33 3.66
C LYS A 78 6.52 -36.31 4.31
N LYS A 79 6.31 -35.17 3.65
CA LYS A 79 5.42 -34.08 4.09
C LYS A 79 4.01 -34.17 3.50
N ASP A 80 3.73 -35.22 2.74
CA ASP A 80 2.47 -35.44 2.01
C ASP A 80 2.05 -34.22 1.15
N VAL A 81 3.01 -33.64 0.45
CA VAL A 81 2.79 -32.51 -0.47
C VAL A 81 3.45 -32.76 -1.83
N PRO A 82 2.95 -32.15 -2.92
CA PRO A 82 3.64 -32.19 -4.21
C PRO A 82 5.01 -31.49 -4.16
N TYR A 83 6.03 -32.06 -4.82
CA TYR A 83 7.39 -31.49 -4.82
C TYR A 83 7.45 -30.04 -5.34
N GLN A 84 6.62 -29.71 -6.33
CA GLN A 84 6.52 -28.34 -6.86
C GLN A 84 5.93 -27.37 -5.83
N SER A 85 4.98 -27.83 -5.01
CA SER A 85 4.42 -27.03 -3.92
C SER A 85 5.44 -26.81 -2.82
N LEU A 86 6.17 -27.86 -2.42
CA LEU A 86 7.25 -27.75 -1.43
C LEU A 86 8.34 -26.79 -1.89
N MET A 87 8.75 -26.88 -3.16
CA MET A 87 9.75 -26.00 -3.76
C MET A 87 9.33 -24.52 -3.67
N LYS A 88 8.07 -24.20 -3.97
CA LYS A 88 7.55 -22.83 -3.85
C LYS A 88 7.63 -22.31 -2.43
N VAL A 89 7.29 -23.14 -1.44
CA VAL A 89 7.34 -22.76 -0.02
C VAL A 89 8.79 -22.47 0.40
N PHE A 90 9.72 -23.37 0.09
CA PHE A 90 11.13 -23.19 0.44
C PHE A 90 11.76 -21.96 -0.22
N LEU A 91 11.46 -21.71 -1.49
CA LEU A 91 11.94 -20.49 -2.17
C LEU A 91 11.38 -19.23 -1.51
N ALA A 92 10.08 -19.21 -1.18
CA ALA A 92 9.47 -18.06 -0.52
C ALA A 92 10.05 -17.81 0.88
N GLU A 93 10.28 -18.87 1.66
CA GLU A 93 10.90 -18.78 2.98
C GLU A 93 12.33 -18.24 2.90
N LYS A 94 13.15 -18.78 2.00
CA LYS A 94 14.53 -18.32 1.82
C LYS A 94 14.60 -16.87 1.39
N VAL A 95 13.78 -16.47 0.41
CA VAL A 95 13.71 -15.06 -0.02
C VAL A 95 13.30 -14.15 1.13
N ARG A 96 12.30 -14.52 1.93
CA ARG A 96 11.90 -13.73 3.11
C ARG A 96 12.99 -13.62 4.16
N GLN A 97 13.79 -14.66 4.36
CA GLN A 97 14.93 -14.64 5.29
C GLN A 97 15.99 -13.63 4.82
N GLU A 98 16.37 -13.66 3.55
CA GLU A 98 17.37 -12.74 2.98
C GLU A 98 16.90 -11.28 3.00
N PHE A 99 15.63 -11.02 2.67
CA PHE A 99 15.08 -9.67 2.75
C PHE A 99 15.05 -9.16 4.19
N LYS A 100 14.64 -9.97 5.18
CA LYS A 100 14.66 -9.54 6.58
C LYS A 100 16.07 -9.20 7.07
N ALA A 101 17.06 -10.01 6.68
CA ALA A 101 18.45 -9.78 7.05
C ALA A 101 19.05 -8.52 6.42
N SER A 102 18.54 -8.06 5.28
CA SER A 102 19.04 -6.85 4.59
C SER A 102 18.46 -5.54 5.12
N TYR A 103 17.38 -5.59 5.92
CA TYR A 103 16.71 -4.42 6.52
C TYR A 103 17.00 -4.27 8.03
N GLN A 104 17.94 -5.03 8.57
CA GLN A 104 18.45 -4.92 9.95
C GLN A 104 19.92 -4.52 9.92
#